data_AF-A0A497RGW3-F1
#
_entry.id   AF-A0A497RGW3-F1
#
_cell.length_a   1.000
_cell.length_b   1.000
_cell.length_c   1.000
_cell.angle_alpha   90.00
_cell.angle_beta   90.00
_cell.angle_gamma   90.00
#
_symmetry.space_group_name_H-M   'P 1'
#
loop_
_entity.id
_entity.type
_entity.pdbx_description
1 polymer ?
#
loop_
_entity_poly.entity_id
_entity_poly.type
_entity_poly.pdbx_seq_one_letter_code
_entity_poly.pdbx_strand_id
1 'polypeptide(L)' 'MVLDPFCGSGTALLEVRLSKRNVIGVDINPVAYYVSKVKANPIEPKKLRENWEIFLSSLDLTKLNLSKYPRDPLKS' A
#
# COMPACT_ATOMS: atom_id res chain seq x y z
N MET A 1 10.36 19.06 -12.65
CA MET A 1 9.21 18.15 -12.79
C MET A 1 9.73 16.84 -13.36
N VAL A 2 9.34 15.69 -12.81
CA VAL A 2 9.79 14.35 -13.25
C VAL A 2 8.57 13.52 -13.66
N LEU A 3 8.70 12.73 -14.74
CA LEU A 3 7.67 11.81 -15.22
C LEU A 3 8.25 10.40 -15.27
N ASP A 4 7.55 9.44 -14.69
CA ASP A 4 7.89 8.01 -14.72
C ASP A 4 6.70 7.21 -15.26
N PRO A 5 6.75 6.70 -16.50
CA PRO A 5 5.63 5.97 -17.11
C PRO A 5 5.52 4.50 -16.68
N PHE A 6 6.44 4.01 -15.83
CA PHE A 6 6.42 2.64 -15.29
C PHE A 6 6.86 2.65 -13.82
N CYS A 7 6.12 3.41 -12.99
CA CYS A 7 6.59 3.79 -11.67
C CYS A 7 6.60 2.66 -10.63
N GLY A 8 5.97 1.50 -10.94
CA GLY A 8 5.95 0.33 -10.07
C GLY A 8 5.46 0.67 -8.66
N SER A 9 6.24 0.29 -7.65
CA SER A 9 5.93 0.59 -6.24
C SER A 9 6.11 2.06 -5.84
N GLY A 10 6.48 2.95 -6.77
CA GLY A 10 6.54 4.40 -6.58
C GLY A 10 7.71 4.89 -5.72
N THR A 11 8.76 4.09 -5.49
CA THR A 11 9.92 4.51 -4.68
C THR A 11 10.62 5.73 -5.26
N ALA A 12 10.91 5.75 -6.57
CA ALA A 12 11.52 6.91 -7.22
C ALA A 12 10.65 8.17 -7.10
N LEU A 13 9.32 8.04 -7.20
CA LEU A 13 8.39 9.14 -6.99
C LEU A 13 8.49 9.71 -5.58
N LEU A 14 8.60 8.84 -4.57
CA LEU A 14 8.74 9.24 -3.17
C LEU A 14 10.01 10.07 -2.96
N GLU A 15 11.16 9.63 -3.49
CA GLU A 15 12.43 10.37 -3.37
C GLU A 15 12.37 11.75 -4.02
N VAL A 16 11.74 11.86 -5.20
CA VAL A 16 11.53 13.15 -5.88
C VAL A 16 10.62 14.06 -5.06
N ARG A 17 9.56 13.51 -4.46
CA ARG A 17 8.64 14.25 -3.58
C ARG A 17 9.33 14.73 -2.31
N LEU A 18 10.14 13.89 -1.66
CA LEU A 18 10.96 14.25 -0.49
C LEU A 18 11.98 15.35 -0.84
N SER A 19 12.48 15.34 -2.07
CA SER A 19 13.32 16.40 -2.64
C SER A 19 12.55 17.68 -3.00
N LYS A 20 11.29 17.82 -2.58
CA LYS A 20 10.39 18.96 -2.84
C LYS A 20 10.19 19.28 -4.32
N ARG A 21 10.21 18.26 -5.19
CA ARG A 21 9.97 18.41 -6.63
C ARG A 21 8.65 17.76 -7.02
N ASN A 22 8.01 18.33 -8.03
CA ASN A 22 6.82 17.75 -8.65
C ASN A 22 7.18 16.49 -9.44
N VAL A 23 6.36 15.45 -9.28
CA VAL A 23 6.51 14.17 -9.96
C VAL A 23 5.15 13.59 -10.35
N ILE A 24 5.10 12.94 -11.51
CA ILE A 24 3.94 12.17 -11.98
C ILE A 24 4.44 10.76 -12.29
N GLY A 25 3.73 9.76 -11.76
CA GLY A 25 4.01 8.35 -12.03
C GLY A 25 2.78 7.67 -12.60
N VAL A 26 2.98 6.83 -13.62
CA VAL A 26 1.94 6.00 -14.22
C VAL A 26 2.41 4.55 -14.19
N ASP A 27 1.49 3.62 -13.94
CA ASP A 27 1.73 2.19 -14.09
C ASP A 27 0.41 1.52 -14.51
N ILE A 28 0.48 0.57 -15.43
CA ILE A 28 -0.69 -0.20 -15.89
C ILE A 28 -1.13 -1.24 -14.85
N ASN A 29 -0.22 -1.67 -13.98
CA ASN A 29 -0.54 -2.63 -12.94
C ASN A 29 -1.34 -1.95 -11.82
N PRO A 30 -2.60 -2.34 -11.59
CA PRO A 30 -3.42 -1.73 -10.55
C PRO A 30 -2.83 -1.93 -9.14
N VAL A 31 -2.12 -3.02 -8.89
CA VAL A 31 -1.43 -3.26 -7.61
C VAL A 31 -0.29 -2.24 -7.41
N ALA A 32 0.49 -1.98 -8.45
CA ALA A 32 1.55 -0.97 -8.43
C ALA A 32 1.00 0.44 -8.15
N TYR A 33 -0.14 0.78 -8.78
CA TYR A 33 -0.87 2.02 -8.49
C TYR A 33 -1.26 2.12 -7.00
N TYR A 34 -1.86 1.08 -6.42
CA TYR A 34 -2.26 1.12 -5.00
C TYR A 34 -1.06 1.23 -4.07
N VAL A 35 0.00 0.44 -4.30
CA VAL A 35 1.23 0.47 -3.49
C VAL A 35 1.90 1.84 -3.54
N SER A 36 2.07 2.41 -4.73
CA SER A 36 2.67 3.74 -4.89
C SER A 36 1.80 4.84 -4.24
N LYS A 37 0.46 4.74 -4.36
CA LYS A 37 -0.48 5.69 -3.75
C LYS A 37 -0.42 5.67 -2.23
N VAL A 38 -0.44 4.50 -1.58
CA VAL A 38 -0.35 4.40 -0.12
C VAL A 38 1.04 4.77 0.41
N LYS A 39 2.10 4.50 -0.37
CA LYS A 39 3.47 4.94 -0.05
C LYS A 39 3.58 6.47 -0.07
N ALA A 40 2.96 7.13 -1.05
CA ALA A 40 2.94 8.58 -1.15
C ALA A 40 1.96 9.27 -0.19
N ASN A 41 0.94 8.54 0.28
CA ASN A 41 -0.08 9.02 1.23
C ASN A 41 -0.21 8.01 2.37
N PRO A 42 0.74 8.00 3.32
CA PRO A 42 0.77 7.00 4.38
C PRO A 42 -0.51 7.06 5.21
N ILE A 43 -1.09 5.88 5.45
CA ILE A 43 -2.26 5.72 6.32
C ILE A 43 -1.76 5.66 7.76
N GLU A 44 -2.46 6.32 8.68
CA GLU A 44 -2.16 6.25 10.10
C GLU A 44 -2.21 4.78 10.59
N PRO A 45 -1.14 4.26 11.23
CA PRO A 45 -1.06 2.85 11.61
C PRO A 45 -2.21 2.37 12.50
N LYS A 46 -2.67 3.22 13.42
CA LYS A 46 -3.80 2.92 14.30
C LYS A 46 -5.08 2.70 13.51
N LYS A 47 -5.42 3.64 12.62
CA LYS A 47 -6.58 3.55 11.74
C LYS A 47 -6.51 2.33 10.83
N LEU A 48 -5.33 2.02 10.29
CA LEU A 48 -5.14 0.84 9.46
C LEU A 48 -5.42 -0.45 10.23
N ARG A 49 -4.94 -0.55 11.47
CA ARG A 49 -5.17 -1.72 12.35
C ARG A 49 -6.64 -1.91 12.69
N GLU A 50 -7.32 -0.83 13.09
CA GLU A 50 -8.76 -0.87 13.42
C GLU A 50 -9.60 -1.36 12.22
N ASN A 51 -9.33 -0.82 11.02
CA ASN A 51 -10.04 -1.24 9.81
C ASN A 51 -9.70 -2.68 9.41
N TRP A 52 -8.46 -3.12 9.63
CA TRP A 52 -8.04 -4.50 9.38
C TRP A 52 -8.77 -5.49 10.29
N GLU A 53 -8.92 -5.18 11.58
CA GLU A 53 -9.67 -6.00 12.53
C GLU A 53 -11.17 -6.09 12.17
N ILE A 54 -11.78 -4.98 11.76
CA ILE A 54 -13.16 -4.95 11.25
C ILE A 54 -13.30 -5.83 10.01
N PHE A 55 -12.37 -5.69 9.05
CA PHE A 55 -12.36 -6.50 7.83
C PHE A 55 -12.24 -8.00 8.13
N LEU A 56 -11.30 -8.39 9.00
CA LEU A 56 -11.14 -9.78 9.43
C LEU A 56 -12.40 -10.33 10.11
N SER A 57 -13.08 -9.51 10.92
CA SER A 57 -14.33 -9.91 11.58
C SER A 57 -15.49 -10.09 10.59
N SER A 58 -15.45 -9.39 9.44
CA SER A 58 -16.44 -9.51 8.37
C SER A 58 -16.22 -10.72 7.45
N LEU A 59 -15.04 -11.34 7.51
CA LEU A 59 -14.71 -12.53 6.72
C LEU A 59 -15.24 -13.78 7.43
N ASP A 60 -15.87 -14.70 6.69
CA ASP A 60 -16.24 -16.03 7.19
C ASP A 60 -14.96 -16.89 7.34
N LEU A 61 -14.28 -16.72 8.47
CA LEU A 61 -13.01 -17.38 8.78
C LEU A 61 -13.14 -18.91 8.90
N THR A 62 -14.36 -19.46 8.97
CA THR A 62 -14.59 -20.91 9.04
C THR A 62 -14.11 -21.65 7.79
N LYS A 63 -13.99 -20.95 6.65
CA LYS A 63 -13.50 -21.49 5.37
C LYS A 63 -12.06 -21.14 5.06
N LEU A 64 -11.43 -20.27 5.86
CA LEU A 64 -10.08 -19.79 5.58
C LEU A 64 -9.06 -20.53 6.44
N ASN A 65 -8.20 -21.33 5.81
CA ASN A 65 -7.04 -21.89 6.51
C ASN A 65 -5.97 -20.79 6.68
N LEU A 66 -6.10 -20.04 7.78
CA LEU A 66 -5.23 -18.90 8.13
C LEU A 66 -3.75 -19.28 8.32
N SER A 67 -3.43 -20.57 8.50
CA SER A 67 -2.04 -21.04 8.57
C SER A 67 -1.27 -20.87 7.25
N LYS A 68 -1.97 -20.65 6.14
CA LYS A 68 -1.40 -20.52 4.79
C LYS A 68 -1.05 -19.08 4.40
N TYR A 69 -1.53 -18.09 5.16
CA TYR A 69 -1.28 -16.68 4.89
C TYR A 69 -0.24 -16.12 5.86
N PRO A 70 0.62 -15.18 5.41
CA PRO A 70 1.64 -14.59 6.27
C PRO A 70 1.01 -13.99 7.53
N ARG A 71 1.74 -14.12 8.66
CA ARG A 71 1.36 -13.52 9.95
C ARG A 71 1.01 -12.05 9.75
N ASP A 72 0.03 -11.58 10.53
CA ASP A 72 -0.47 -10.20 10.55
C ASP A 72 0.58 -9.20 10.03
N PRO A 73 0.38 -8.59 8.84
CA PRO A 73 1.35 -7.67 8.25
C PRO A 73 1.62 -6.43 9.11
N LEU A 74 0.84 -6.22 10.17
CA LEU A 74 0.98 -5.15 11.15
C LEU A 74 1.64 -5.58 12.47
N LYS A 75 2.08 -6.84 12.61
CA LYS A 75 2.95 -7.31 13.69
C LYS A 75 4.41 -7.33 13.21
N SER A 76 5.04 -6.14 13.18
CA SER A 76 6.50 -6.02 13.16
C SER A 76 7.04 -6.02 14.58
#